data_AF-A0A519UQ52-F1
#
_entry.id   AF-A0A519UQ52-F1
#
_cell.length_a   1.000
_cell.length_b   1.000
_cell.length_c   1.000
_cell.angle_alpha   90.00
_cell.angle_beta   90.00
_cell.angle_gamma   90.00
#
_symmetry.space_group_name_H-M   'P 1'
#
loop_
_entity.id
_entity.type
_entity.pdbx_description
1 polymer ?
#
loop_
_entity_poly.entity_id
_entity_poly.type
_entity_poly.pdbx_seq_one_letter_code
_entity_poly.pdbx_strand_id
1 'polypeptide(L)'
;MYHILDFCIISALSSYLSINQLNDSSKWQSHTYEVINKTQEIDAYMINSEAELRGYVISEKASYLQPFHENINKISPAIRDLKRTITDNPEQINRVDSLLKYADLKVSDMRELLALFNSKGFESSKNYISLDKGKFFKDKMLEISNEIIKT
;
A
#
# COMPACT_ATOMS: atom_id res chain seq x y z
N MET A 1 -59.78 10.75 -0.30
CA MET A 1 -58.83 11.43 -1.20
C MET A 1 -57.59 11.92 -0.46
N TYR A 2 -57.74 12.65 0.66
CA TYR A 2 -56.60 13.15 1.47
C TYR A 2 -55.64 12.06 2.02
N HIS A 3 -56.17 10.92 2.49
CA HIS A 3 -55.32 9.83 3.02
C HIS A 3 -54.35 9.18 2.01
N ILE A 4 -54.68 9.23 0.71
CA ILE A 4 -53.80 8.69 -0.35
C ILE A 4 -52.62 9.64 -0.59
N LEU A 5 -52.87 10.96 -0.46
CA LEU A 5 -51.84 11.98 -0.63
C LEU A 5 -50.83 11.94 0.52
N ASP A 6 -51.29 11.78 1.77
CA ASP A 6 -50.42 11.66 2.95
C ASP A 6 -49.50 10.43 2.84
N PHE A 7 -50.05 9.29 2.40
CA PHE A 7 -49.29 8.06 2.17
C PHE A 7 -48.23 8.22 1.07
N CYS A 8 -48.55 8.93 -0.02
CA CYS A 8 -47.58 9.22 -1.09
C CYS A 8 -46.45 10.13 -0.60
N ILE A 9 -46.73 11.13 0.22
CA ILE A 9 -45.71 12.05 0.75
C ILE A 9 -44.76 11.30 1.71
N ILE A 10 -45.32 10.47 2.61
CA ILE A 10 -44.53 9.66 3.55
C ILE A 10 -43.66 8.64 2.80
N SER A 11 -44.21 7.96 1.79
CA SER A 11 -43.46 6.96 1.01
C SER A 11 -42.38 7.59 0.11
N ALA A 12 -42.63 8.78 -0.44
CA ALA A 12 -41.62 9.54 -1.18
C ALA A 12 -40.49 10.02 -0.25
N LEU A 13 -40.83 10.51 0.94
CA LEU A 13 -39.84 10.95 1.93
C LEU A 13 -39.01 9.78 2.46
N SER A 14 -39.64 8.64 2.78
CA SER A 14 -38.92 7.43 3.20
C SER A 14 -38.01 6.91 2.10
N SER A 15 -38.48 6.89 0.84
CA SER A 15 -37.67 6.49 -0.31
C SER A 15 -36.48 7.41 -0.51
N TYR A 16 -36.66 8.72 -0.36
CA TYR A 16 -35.58 9.70 -0.45
C TYR A 16 -34.52 9.51 0.64
N LEU A 17 -34.95 9.30 1.90
CA LEU A 17 -34.05 9.01 3.01
C LEU A 17 -33.30 7.67 2.81
N SER A 18 -33.99 6.64 2.33
CA SER A 18 -33.38 5.34 2.02
C SER A 18 -32.39 5.41 0.86
N ILE A 19 -32.68 6.17 -0.20
CA ILE A 19 -31.76 6.39 -1.33
C ILE A 19 -30.50 7.13 -0.86
N ASN A 20 -30.63 8.12 0.02
CA ASN A 20 -29.47 8.81 0.59
C ASN A 20 -28.63 7.88 1.49
N GLN A 21 -29.26 7.08 2.35
CA GLN A 21 -28.55 6.08 3.16
C GLN A 21 -27.85 5.00 2.33
N LEU A 22 -28.46 4.57 1.21
CA LEU A 22 -27.85 3.63 0.27
C LEU A 22 -26.67 4.26 -0.50
N ASN A 23 -26.81 5.52 -0.93
CA ASN A 23 -25.72 6.26 -1.59
C ASN A 23 -24.54 6.51 -0.64
N ASP A 24 -24.79 6.82 0.63
CA ASP A 24 -23.74 7.02 1.62
C ASP A 24 -23.05 5.70 1.97
N SER A 25 -23.80 4.60 2.12
CA SER A 25 -23.22 3.26 2.33
C SER A 25 -22.38 2.79 1.14
N SER A 26 -22.82 3.10 -0.10
CA SER A 26 -22.07 2.77 -1.32
C SER A 26 -20.76 3.57 -1.45
N LYS A 27 -20.76 4.85 -1.05
CA LYS A 27 -19.55 5.70 -1.01
C LYS A 27 -18.54 5.21 0.02
N TRP A 28 -18.98 4.85 1.22
CA TRP A 28 -18.10 4.30 2.26
C TRP A 28 -17.49 2.97 1.83
N GLN A 29 -18.29 2.09 1.24
CA GLN A 29 -17.80 0.83 0.70
C GLN A 29 -16.76 1.06 -0.41
N SER A 30 -17.01 1.99 -1.34
CA SER A 30 -16.05 2.36 -2.38
C SER A 30 -14.75 2.93 -1.81
N HIS A 31 -14.82 3.70 -0.72
CA HIS A 31 -13.67 4.33 -0.10
C HIS A 31 -12.77 3.31 0.62
N THR A 32 -13.37 2.38 1.37
CA THR A 32 -12.63 1.27 2.00
C THR A 32 -11.92 0.41 0.94
N TYR A 33 -12.58 0.09 -0.18
CA TYR A 33 -11.94 -0.65 -1.27
C TYR A 33 -10.78 0.12 -1.91
N GLU A 34 -10.86 1.44 -2.04
CA GLU A 34 -9.76 2.25 -2.56
C GLU A 34 -8.53 2.18 -1.65
N VAL A 35 -8.72 2.32 -0.33
CA VAL A 35 -7.64 2.20 0.67
C VAL A 35 -7.00 0.81 0.64
N ILE A 36 -7.80 -0.25 0.57
CA ILE A 36 -7.32 -1.64 0.48
C ILE A 36 -6.48 -1.84 -0.78
N ASN A 37 -7.01 -1.44 -1.94
CA ASN A 37 -6.33 -1.62 -3.21
C ASN A 37 -5.00 -0.88 -3.26
N LYS A 38 -4.97 0.39 -2.83
CA LYS A 38 -3.74 1.19 -2.77
C LYS A 38 -2.70 0.56 -1.83
N THR A 39 -3.14 0.07 -0.67
CA THR A 39 -2.26 -0.58 0.30
C THR A 39 -1.64 -1.87 -0.28
N GLN A 40 -2.46 -2.71 -0.92
CA GLN A 40 -1.99 -3.93 -1.58
C GLN A 40 -1.05 -3.65 -2.76
N GLU A 41 -1.29 -2.56 -3.50
CA GLU A 41 -0.42 -2.12 -4.59
C GLU A 41 0.97 -1.74 -4.08
N ILE A 42 1.05 -1.03 -2.95
CA ILE A 42 2.31 -0.68 -2.27
C ILE A 42 3.07 -1.96 -1.87
N ASP A 43 2.39 -2.91 -1.24
CA ASP A 43 2.97 -4.19 -0.84
C ASP A 43 3.51 -4.95 -2.07
N ALA A 44 2.75 -4.97 -3.17
CA ALA A 44 3.15 -5.60 -4.42
C ALA A 44 4.41 -4.95 -5.01
N TYR A 45 4.50 -3.62 -5.06
CA TYR A 45 5.71 -2.92 -5.52
C TYR A 45 6.93 -3.28 -4.67
N MET A 46 6.78 -3.35 -3.34
CA MET A 46 7.86 -3.73 -2.45
C MET A 46 8.29 -5.21 -2.65
N ILE A 47 7.33 -6.15 -2.70
CA ILE A 47 7.64 -7.58 -2.89
C ILE A 47 8.30 -7.82 -4.25
N ASN A 48 7.77 -7.22 -5.31
CA ASN A 48 8.31 -7.37 -6.65
C ASN A 48 9.72 -6.77 -6.73
N SER A 49 9.95 -5.58 -6.18
CA SER A 49 11.30 -4.99 -6.11
C SER A 49 12.30 -5.94 -5.43
N GLU A 50 11.92 -6.52 -4.30
CA GLU A 50 12.78 -7.46 -3.57
C GLU A 50 13.05 -8.74 -4.39
N ALA A 51 12.02 -9.29 -5.05
CA ALA A 51 12.16 -10.49 -5.88
C ALA A 51 13.08 -10.22 -7.09
N GLU A 52 12.88 -9.09 -7.77
CA GLU A 52 13.69 -8.70 -8.92
C GLU A 52 15.16 -8.50 -8.52
N LEU A 53 15.43 -7.79 -7.42
CA LEU A 53 16.79 -7.59 -6.92
C LEU A 53 17.48 -8.92 -6.58
N ARG A 54 16.79 -9.84 -5.89
CA ARG A 54 17.33 -11.17 -5.59
C ARG A 54 17.57 -11.97 -6.87
N GLY A 55 16.68 -11.87 -7.85
CA GLY A 55 16.85 -12.48 -9.17
C GLY A 55 18.10 -11.98 -9.88
N TYR A 56 18.38 -10.67 -9.83
CA TYR A 56 19.62 -10.09 -10.33
C TYR A 56 20.85 -10.61 -9.57
N VAL A 57 20.84 -10.56 -8.24
CA VAL A 57 21.97 -11.00 -7.40
C VAL A 57 22.31 -12.48 -7.63
N ILE A 58 21.32 -13.33 -7.89
CA ILE A 58 21.51 -14.77 -8.10
C ILE A 58 21.96 -15.09 -9.55
N SER A 59 21.41 -14.38 -10.54
CA SER A 59 21.57 -14.76 -11.96
C SER A 59 22.43 -13.81 -12.79
N GLU A 60 22.76 -12.63 -12.27
CA GLU A 60 23.46 -11.54 -12.95
C GLU A 60 22.77 -11.03 -14.23
N LYS A 61 21.53 -11.44 -14.48
CA LYS A 61 20.78 -11.01 -15.68
C LYS A 61 20.27 -9.59 -15.50
N ALA A 62 20.80 -8.66 -16.29
CA ALA A 62 20.40 -7.25 -16.26
C ALA A 62 18.90 -7.00 -16.50
N SER A 63 18.18 -7.95 -17.09
CA SER A 63 16.72 -7.88 -17.29
C SER A 63 15.91 -7.71 -16.00
N TYR A 64 16.46 -8.12 -14.84
CA TYR A 64 15.84 -7.92 -13.53
C TYR A 64 15.98 -6.48 -13.01
N LEU A 65 16.94 -5.69 -13.51
CA LEU A 65 17.21 -4.35 -12.97
C LEU A 65 16.17 -3.31 -13.38
N GLN A 66 15.67 -3.39 -14.63
CA GLN A 66 14.63 -2.49 -15.10
C GLN A 66 13.36 -2.56 -14.22
N PRO A 67 12.71 -3.73 -14.04
CA PRO A 67 11.51 -3.84 -13.21
C PRO A 67 11.80 -3.53 -11.73
N PHE A 68 12.99 -3.84 -11.22
CA PHE A 68 13.43 -3.39 -9.89
C PHE A 68 13.36 -1.86 -9.75
N HIS A 69 14.01 -1.13 -10.66
CA HIS A 69 14.05 0.33 -10.62
C HIS A 69 12.66 0.96 -10.81
N GLU A 70 11.84 0.40 -11.69
CA GLU A 70 10.46 0.86 -11.90
C GLU A 70 9.62 0.69 -10.63
N ASN A 71 9.70 -0.46 -9.96
CA ASN A 71 8.90 -0.72 -8.76
C ASN A 71 9.33 0.13 -7.56
N ILE A 72 10.64 0.26 -7.26
CA ILE A 72 11.10 1.06 -6.11
C ILE A 72 10.71 2.54 -6.23
N ASN A 73 10.60 3.05 -7.46
CA ASN A 73 10.24 4.45 -7.72
C ASN A 73 8.73 4.70 -7.57
N LYS A 74 7.90 3.65 -7.55
CA LYS A 74 6.44 3.75 -7.35
C LYS A 74 6.02 3.70 -5.88
N ILE A 75 6.83 3.12 -5.00
CA ILE A 75 6.48 2.88 -3.58
C ILE A 75 6.16 4.19 -2.85
N SER A 76 7.11 5.12 -2.70
CA SER A 76 6.87 6.35 -1.92
C SER A 76 5.77 7.25 -2.51
N PRO A 77 5.64 7.42 -3.86
CA PRO A 77 4.48 8.08 -4.44
C PRO A 77 3.15 7.42 -4.10
N ALA A 78 3.03 6.09 -4.21
CA ALA A 78 1.80 5.37 -3.88
C ALA A 78 1.41 5.53 -2.41
N ILE A 79 2.38 5.52 -1.48
CA ILE A 79 2.13 5.78 -0.06
C ILE A 79 1.65 7.21 0.19
N ARG A 80 2.21 8.21 -0.52
CA ARG A 80 1.74 9.60 -0.44
C ARG A 80 0.31 9.74 -0.97
N ASP A 81 -0.03 9.02 -2.03
CA ASP A 81 -1.40 9.00 -2.54
C ASP A 81 -2.38 8.31 -1.58
N LEU A 82 -1.96 7.22 -0.93
CA LEU A 82 -2.71 6.59 0.17
C LEU A 82 -2.93 7.58 1.33
N LYS A 83 -1.92 8.38 1.69
CA LYS A 83 -2.08 9.40 2.74
C LYS A 83 -3.18 10.41 2.41
N ARG A 84 -3.33 10.75 1.14
CA ARG A 84 -4.36 11.70 0.67
C ARG A 84 -5.76 11.11 0.68
N THR A 85 -5.91 9.79 0.71
CA THR A 85 -7.23 9.14 0.83
C THR A 85 -7.69 9.04 2.27
N ILE A 86 -6.82 9.15 3.28
CA ILE A 86 -7.18 8.91 4.69
C ILE A 86 -7.07 10.19 5.56
N THR A 87 -7.57 11.32 5.06
CA THR A 87 -7.35 12.64 5.66
C THR A 87 -8.16 12.92 6.93
N ASP A 88 -9.20 12.13 7.19
CA ASP A 88 -10.18 12.33 8.28
C ASP A 88 -9.87 11.52 9.55
N ASN A 89 -8.90 10.61 9.50
CA ASN A 89 -8.52 9.76 10.63
C ASN A 89 -7.04 9.96 11.04
N PRO A 90 -6.76 10.72 12.12
CA PRO A 90 -5.40 10.97 12.59
C PRO A 90 -4.60 9.70 12.92
N GLU A 91 -5.25 8.65 13.40
CA GLU A 91 -4.58 7.38 13.69
C GLU A 91 -4.09 6.70 12.40
N GLN A 92 -4.94 6.68 11.37
CA GLN A 92 -4.56 6.16 10.06
C GLN A 92 -3.46 6.98 9.40
N ILE A 93 -3.47 8.31 9.55
CA ILE A 93 -2.39 9.18 9.07
C ILE A 93 -1.04 8.75 9.70
N ASN A 94 -1.01 8.49 11.00
CA ASN A 94 0.20 8.02 11.69
C ASN A 94 0.67 6.64 11.21
N ARG A 95 -0.27 5.74 10.87
CA ARG A 95 0.05 4.44 10.28
C ARG A 95 0.66 4.61 8.89
N VAL A 96 0.10 5.46 8.03
CA VAL A 96 0.64 5.75 6.70
C VAL A 96 2.03 6.42 6.79
N ASP A 97 2.25 7.30 7.76
CA ASP A 97 3.57 7.90 7.99
C ASP A 97 4.60 6.86 8.46
N SER A 98 4.18 5.89 9.28
CA SER A 98 5.01 4.76 9.66
C SER A 98 5.31 3.84 8.47
N LEU A 99 4.32 3.58 7.62
CA LEU A 99 4.48 2.82 6.38
C LEU A 99 5.51 3.49 5.47
N LEU A 100 5.41 4.82 5.28
CA LEU A 100 6.37 5.58 4.48
C LEU A 100 7.79 5.46 5.01
N LYS A 101 7.97 5.59 6.33
CA LYS A 101 9.28 5.45 6.98
C LYS A 101 9.90 4.08 6.71
N TYR A 102 9.16 2.99 6.93
CA TYR A 102 9.68 1.64 6.70
C TYR A 102 9.89 1.32 5.22
N ALA A 103 9.07 1.88 4.34
CA ALA A 103 9.26 1.80 2.90
C ALA A 103 10.56 2.46 2.45
N ASP A 104 10.85 3.67 2.91
CA ASP A 104 12.09 4.37 2.58
C ASP A 104 13.33 3.62 3.11
N LEU A 105 13.24 3.06 4.32
CA LEU A 105 14.28 2.18 4.88
C LEU A 105 14.48 0.92 4.01
N LYS A 106 13.39 0.29 3.58
CA LYS A 106 13.44 -0.90 2.73
C LYS A 106 14.02 -0.60 1.35
N VAL A 107 13.65 0.52 0.73
CA VAL A 107 14.22 0.96 -0.55
C VAL A 107 15.72 1.26 -0.40
N SER A 108 16.14 1.89 0.70
CA SER A 108 17.55 2.15 0.99
C SER A 108 18.35 0.85 1.16
N ASP A 109 17.81 -0.12 1.92
CA ASP A 109 18.40 -1.46 2.10
C ASP A 109 18.60 -2.18 0.76
N MET A 110 17.59 -2.16 -0.12
CA MET A 110 17.70 -2.76 -1.46
C MET A 110 18.74 -2.06 -2.34
N ARG A 111 18.86 -0.73 -2.26
CA ARG A 111 19.90 0.01 -2.98
C ARG A 111 21.30 -0.29 -2.46
N GLU A 112 21.46 -0.44 -1.15
CA GLU A 112 22.72 -0.83 -0.53
C GLU A 112 23.13 -2.25 -0.94
N LEU A 113 22.19 -3.20 -0.95
CA LEU A 113 22.43 -4.56 -1.43
C LEU A 113 22.87 -4.58 -2.91
N LEU A 114 22.22 -3.80 -3.78
CA LEU A 114 22.62 -3.68 -5.18
C LEU A 114 24.05 -3.10 -5.33
N ALA A 115 24.36 -2.04 -4.58
CA ALA A 115 25.69 -1.43 -4.60
C ALA A 115 26.77 -2.37 -4.06
N LEU A 116 26.46 -3.12 -3.00
CA LEU A 116 27.35 -4.12 -2.42
C LEU A 116 27.63 -5.25 -3.40
N PHE A 117 26.60 -5.73 -4.09
CA PHE A 117 26.75 -6.74 -5.13
C PHE A 117 27.66 -6.26 -6.26
N ASN A 118 27.41 -5.07 -6.78
CA ASN A 118 28.21 -4.51 -7.88
C ASN A 118 29.68 -4.23 -7.50
N SER A 119 29.98 -4.04 -6.21
CA SER A 119 31.34 -3.71 -5.74
C SER A 119 32.12 -4.91 -5.18
N LYS A 120 31.45 -5.85 -4.50
CA LYS A 120 32.08 -6.96 -3.76
C LYS A 120 31.51 -8.34 -4.08
N GLY A 121 30.54 -8.42 -5.00
CA GLY A 121 29.98 -9.66 -5.51
C GLY A 121 29.03 -10.39 -4.54
N PHE A 122 28.74 -11.63 -4.89
CA PHE A 122 27.69 -12.44 -4.28
C PHE A 122 27.93 -12.76 -2.80
N GLU A 123 29.13 -13.17 -2.39
CA GLU A 123 29.41 -13.55 -1.00
C GLU A 123 29.19 -12.40 0.00
N SER A 124 29.62 -11.19 -0.37
CA SER A 124 29.35 -10.00 0.45
C SER A 124 27.85 -9.70 0.55
N SER A 125 27.14 -9.86 -0.57
CA SER A 125 25.69 -9.66 -0.65
C SER A 125 24.92 -10.67 0.19
N LYS A 126 25.34 -11.94 0.18
CA LYS A 126 24.78 -13.01 1.01
C LYS A 126 24.96 -12.71 2.50
N ASN A 127 26.16 -12.31 2.91
CA ASN A 127 26.43 -11.93 4.30
C ASN A 127 25.58 -10.72 4.72
N TYR A 128 25.40 -9.74 3.85
CA TYR A 128 24.53 -8.60 4.10
C TYR A 128 23.06 -9.02 4.26
N ILE A 129 22.54 -9.87 3.36
CA ILE A 129 21.17 -10.40 3.45
C ILE A 129 20.96 -11.16 4.76
N SER A 130 21.97 -11.91 5.23
CA SER A 130 21.88 -12.67 6.48
C SER A 130 21.74 -11.82 7.75
N LEU A 131 21.93 -10.49 7.66
CA LEU A 131 21.65 -9.56 8.75
C LEU A 131 20.14 -9.30 8.95
N ASP A 132 19.29 -9.81 8.06
CA ASP A 132 17.82 -9.74 8.12
C ASP A 132 17.20 -8.34 8.22
N LYS A 133 17.98 -7.26 8.00
CA LYS A 133 17.48 -5.87 8.00
C LYS A 133 16.35 -5.68 7.00
N GLY A 134 16.58 -6.09 5.76
CA GLY A 134 15.58 -6.03 4.70
C GLY A 134 14.33 -6.87 4.97
N LYS A 135 14.43 -7.97 5.72
CA LYS A 135 13.29 -8.77 6.17
C LYS A 135 12.51 -8.02 7.25
N PHE A 136 13.19 -7.48 8.24
CA PHE A 136 12.58 -6.70 9.31
C PHE A 136 11.77 -5.51 8.78
N PHE A 137 12.32 -4.73 7.83
CA PHE A 137 11.58 -3.61 7.24
C PHE A 137 10.34 -4.06 6.47
N LYS A 138 10.45 -5.15 5.70
CA LYS A 138 9.31 -5.75 5.00
C LYS A 138 8.24 -6.22 5.98
N ASP A 139 8.61 -6.93 7.03
CA ASP A 139 7.65 -7.42 8.03
C ASP A 139 6.91 -6.25 8.67
N LYS A 140 7.61 -5.14 8.97
CA LYS A 140 6.99 -3.92 9.48
C LYS A 140 6.06 -3.24 8.48
N MET A 141 6.42 -3.22 7.19
CA MET A 141 5.50 -2.72 6.16
C MET A 141 4.22 -3.55 6.12
N LEU A 142 4.33 -4.89 6.05
CA LEU A 142 3.17 -5.78 5.97
C LEU A 142 2.30 -5.74 7.24
N GLU A 143 2.91 -5.59 8.42
CA GLU A 143 2.20 -5.38 9.69
C GLU A 143 1.33 -4.12 9.62
N ILE A 144 1.93 -2.98 9.22
CA ILE A 144 1.23 -1.70 9.12
C ILE A 144 0.16 -1.73 8.01
N SER A 145 0.46 -2.32 6.85
CA SER A 145 -0.50 -2.50 5.76
C SER A 145 -1.74 -3.26 6.22
N ASN A 146 -1.56 -4.32 7.01
CA ASN A 146 -2.68 -5.08 7.59
C ASN A 146 -3.49 -4.27 8.60
N GLU A 147 -2.85 -3.39 9.37
CA GLU A 147 -3.54 -2.48 10.29
C GLU A 147 -4.36 -1.45 9.51
N ILE A 148 -3.81 -0.86 8.44
CA ILE A 148 -4.52 0.09 7.58
C ILE A 148 -5.78 -0.55 6.98
N ILE A 149 -5.67 -1.78 6.47
CA ILE A 149 -6.77 -2.54 5.84
C ILE A 149 -7.90 -2.91 6.82
N LYS A 150 -7.58 -3.13 8.10
CA LYS A 150 -8.56 -3.60 9.10
C LYS A 150 -9.48 -2.51 9.66
N THR A 151 -9.26 -1.24 9.32
CA THR A 151 -9.95 -0.10 9.93
C THR A 151 -10.94 0.50 8.95
#